data_AF-A0A0F7ZQT1-F1
#
_entry.id   AF-A0A0F7ZQT1-F1
#
_cell.length_a   1.000
_cell.length_b   1.000
_cell.length_c   1.000
_cell.angle_alpha   90.00
_cell.angle_beta   90.00
_cell.angle_gamma   90.00
#
_symmetry.space_group_name_H-M   'P 1'
#
loop_
_entity.id
_entity.type
_entity.pdbx_description
1 polymer ?
#
loop_
_entity_poly.entity_id
_entity_poly.type
_entity_poly.pdbx_seq_one_letter_code
_entity_poly.pdbx_strand_id
1 'polypeptide(L)'
;MANMITGESLPTQHELSGTPTLNFHHACDVGLGWASLRTFSPLLWSGYRKFDEACAAVQAYTLPPALKAWQKVRSSSRDASKLIRGQDILFAEATAEVVNSPNELAKEILAVLIAGTDSTGSVLSFAILLLARYPALAKELRKQVLEAFGHDAQGLADLSALSKFEPLQNLIHEVLRLYPPIPLSFRVAKQTCVLPRGAGTSGTEPFVLKKGETLAFSTYVLHRREDIWGKDANEFRPDRWRNQSIQFGGR
;
A
#
# COMPACT_ATOMS: atom_id res chain seq x y z
N MET A 1 -0.37 -3.88 -10.53
CA MET A 1 0.78 -3.41 -9.74
C MET A 1 2.10 -3.59 -10.50
N ALA A 2 2.47 -4.83 -10.84
CA ALA A 2 3.63 -5.16 -11.66
C ALA A 2 3.84 -4.25 -12.89
N ASN A 3 2.82 -4.12 -13.75
CA ASN A 3 2.89 -3.33 -14.98
C ASN A 3 3.16 -1.82 -14.73
N MET A 4 2.68 -1.28 -13.61
CA MET A 4 2.94 0.12 -13.22
C MET A 4 4.38 0.32 -12.71
N ILE A 5 5.01 -0.75 -12.24
CA ILE A 5 6.38 -0.72 -11.70
C ILE A 5 7.39 -0.91 -12.82
N THR A 6 7.14 -1.84 -13.74
CA THR A 6 8.12 -2.32 -14.73
C THR A 6 7.72 -2.05 -16.18
N GLY A 7 6.50 -1.57 -16.45
CA GLY A 7 5.99 -1.28 -17.80
C GLY A 7 5.64 -2.52 -18.62
N GLU A 8 5.81 -3.69 -18.02
CA GLU A 8 5.47 -4.98 -18.59
C GLU A 8 4.65 -5.78 -17.58
N SER A 9 3.68 -6.54 -18.07
CA SER A 9 3.07 -7.60 -17.28
C SER A 9 4.17 -8.58 -16.90
N LEU A 10 4.43 -8.73 -15.59
CA LEU A 10 5.37 -9.74 -15.12
C LEU A 10 4.87 -11.12 -15.53
N PRO A 11 5.78 -12.03 -15.93
CA PRO A 11 5.39 -13.36 -16.38
C PRO A 11 4.52 -14.04 -15.34
N THR A 12 3.45 -14.67 -15.83
CA THR A 12 2.57 -15.45 -14.96
C THR A 12 3.36 -16.65 -14.43
N GLN A 13 3.03 -17.11 -13.22
CA GLN A 13 3.83 -18.13 -12.51
C GLN A 13 4.03 -19.43 -13.31
N HIS A 14 3.16 -19.70 -14.28
CA HIS A 14 3.27 -20.82 -15.20
C HIS A 14 4.43 -20.69 -16.22
N GLU A 15 4.88 -19.47 -16.54
CA GLU A 15 5.94 -19.20 -17.51
C GLU A 15 7.35 -19.35 -16.91
N LEU A 16 7.47 -19.41 -15.58
CA LEU A 16 8.73 -19.53 -14.83
C LEU A 16 9.10 -21.00 -14.51
N SER A 17 8.56 -21.96 -15.27
CA SER A 17 8.55 -23.42 -15.03
C SER A 17 9.92 -24.16 -15.03
N GLY A 18 11.03 -23.45 -14.81
CA GLY A 18 12.39 -24.01 -14.75
C GLY A 18 13.04 -24.05 -13.36
N THR A 19 12.42 -23.53 -12.30
CA THR A 19 13.00 -23.51 -10.93
C THR A 19 12.01 -24.02 -9.87
N PRO A 20 12.47 -24.58 -8.73
CA PRO A 20 11.63 -25.41 -7.87
C PRO A 20 10.56 -24.59 -7.12
N THR A 21 9.31 -24.81 -7.50
CA THR A 21 8.15 -25.06 -6.61
C THR A 21 7.87 -24.11 -5.42
N LEU A 22 8.16 -22.81 -5.50
CA LEU A 22 7.62 -21.84 -4.55
C LEU A 22 6.97 -20.67 -5.31
N ASN A 23 5.64 -20.58 -5.19
CA ASN A 23 4.84 -19.46 -5.69
C ASN A 23 5.40 -18.15 -5.09
N PHE A 24 5.62 -17.10 -5.89
CA PHE A 24 6.17 -15.81 -5.42
C PHE A 24 5.45 -15.26 -4.18
N HIS A 25 4.12 -15.35 -4.14
CA HIS A 25 3.34 -14.91 -2.98
C HIS A 25 3.64 -15.78 -1.76
N HIS A 26 3.68 -17.10 -1.93
CA HIS A 26 4.03 -18.02 -0.86
C HIS A 26 5.47 -17.80 -0.37
N ALA A 27 6.42 -17.50 -1.28
CA ALA A 27 7.78 -17.14 -0.94
C ALA A 27 7.84 -15.84 -0.13
N CYS A 28 7.06 -14.83 -0.53
CA CYS A 28 6.92 -13.59 0.23
C CYS A 28 6.33 -13.83 1.62
N ASP A 29 5.26 -14.62 1.74
CA ASP A 29 4.62 -14.95 3.02
C ASP A 29 5.59 -15.65 3.97
N VAL A 30 6.32 -16.65 3.46
CA VAL A 30 7.35 -17.36 4.22
C VAL A 30 8.45 -16.37 4.63
N GLY A 31 8.97 -15.57 3.70
CA GLY A 31 10.01 -14.58 3.96
C GLY A 31 9.61 -13.56 5.03
N LEU A 32 8.41 -12.98 4.91
CA LEU A 32 7.86 -11.99 5.85
C LEU A 32 7.54 -12.59 7.21
N GLY A 33 6.99 -13.80 7.25
CA GLY A 33 6.73 -14.52 8.50
C GLY A 33 8.02 -14.74 9.30
N TRP A 34 9.07 -15.21 8.63
CA TRP A 34 10.39 -15.38 9.26
C TRP A 34 11.04 -14.04 9.65
N ALA A 35 10.95 -13.01 8.81
CA ALA A 35 11.45 -11.68 9.15
C ALA A 35 10.74 -11.09 10.39
N SER A 36 9.44 -11.33 10.52
CA SER A 36 8.64 -10.94 11.67
C SER A 36 9.07 -11.70 12.93
N LEU A 37 9.22 -13.02 12.86
CA LEU A 37 9.70 -13.85 13.99
C LEU A 37 11.08 -13.41 14.47
N ARG A 38 11.98 -13.04 13.55
CA ARG A 38 13.32 -12.50 13.88
C ARG A 38 13.28 -11.18 14.62
N THR A 39 12.25 -10.37 14.38
CA THR A 39 12.04 -9.11 15.10
C THR A 39 11.72 -9.37 16.58
N PHE A 40 11.06 -10.48 16.90
CA PHE A 40 10.67 -10.86 18.26
C PHE A 40 11.62 -11.83 18.96
N SER A 41 12.49 -12.53 18.23
CA SER A 41 13.49 -13.43 18.82
C SER A 41 14.80 -13.44 18.02
N PRO A 42 15.84 -12.74 18.50
CA PRO A 42 17.17 -12.72 17.87
C PRO A 42 17.94 -14.05 18.02
N LEU A 43 17.39 -15.05 18.72
CA LEU A 43 17.98 -16.39 18.77
C LEU A 43 17.61 -17.25 17.54
N LEU A 44 16.70 -16.79 16.69
CA LEU A 44 16.28 -17.49 15.47
C LEU A 44 17.21 -17.25 14.25
N TRP A 45 18.45 -16.81 14.47
CA TRP A 45 19.42 -16.54 13.40
C TRP A 45 20.04 -17.80 12.79
N SER A 46 19.93 -18.98 13.40
CA SER A 46 20.61 -20.19 12.90
C SER A 46 19.79 -21.00 11.88
N GLY A 47 20.14 -20.88 10.60
CA GLY A 47 20.10 -21.98 9.64
C GLY A 47 18.74 -22.49 9.15
N TYR A 48 17.86 -21.61 8.66
CA TYR A 48 16.56 -22.02 8.11
C TYR A 48 16.58 -22.05 6.58
N ARG A 49 16.86 -23.24 6.02
CA ARG A 49 16.85 -23.52 4.58
C ARG A 49 15.63 -22.97 3.84
N LYS A 50 14.44 -23.02 4.48
CA LYS A 50 13.19 -22.47 3.95
C LYS A 50 13.19 -20.95 3.75
N PHE A 51 13.85 -20.21 4.65
CA PHE A 51 13.99 -18.76 4.52
C PHE A 51 14.93 -18.41 3.37
N ASP A 52 16.04 -19.14 3.24
CA ASP A 52 17.00 -18.93 2.15
C ASP A 52 16.38 -19.31 0.79
N GLU A 53 15.64 -20.41 0.73
CA GLU A 53 14.83 -20.82 -0.44
C GLU A 53 13.80 -19.73 -0.80
N ALA A 54 13.09 -19.17 0.19
CA ALA A 54 12.13 -18.08 -0.02
C ALA A 54 12.81 -16.81 -0.53
N CYS A 55 13.95 -16.41 0.05
CA CYS A 55 14.72 -15.26 -0.41
C CYS A 55 15.22 -15.45 -1.84
N ALA A 56 15.71 -16.64 -2.18
CA ALA A 56 16.16 -16.97 -3.53
C ALA A 56 15.00 -16.90 -4.54
N ALA A 57 13.82 -17.44 -4.20
CA ALA A 57 12.63 -17.36 -5.06
C ALA A 57 12.16 -15.91 -5.28
N VAL A 58 12.15 -15.08 -4.24
CA VAL A 58 11.80 -13.66 -4.33
C VAL A 58 12.81 -12.88 -5.17
N GLN A 59 14.11 -13.14 -5.00
CA GLN A 59 15.16 -12.54 -5.82
C GLN A 59 15.07 -12.95 -7.28
N ALA A 60 14.80 -14.23 -7.56
CA ALA A 60 14.60 -14.73 -8.92
C ALA A 60 13.46 -14.01 -9.65
N TYR A 61 12.44 -13.55 -8.90
CA TYR A 61 11.31 -12.80 -9.46
C TYR A 61 11.61 -11.31 -9.68
N THR A 62 12.38 -10.68 -8.78
CA THR A 62 12.57 -9.21 -8.78
C THR A 62 13.84 -8.74 -9.47
N LEU A 63 14.89 -9.58 -9.50
CA LEU A 63 16.19 -9.21 -10.06
C LEU A 63 16.19 -9.06 -11.60
N PRO A 64 15.54 -9.93 -12.40
CA PRO A 64 15.51 -9.77 -13.86
C PRO A 64 14.90 -8.44 -14.33
N PRO A 65 13.70 -8.02 -13.88
CA PRO A 65 13.15 -6.72 -14.29
C PRO A 65 13.99 -5.54 -13.76
N ALA A 66 14.58 -5.65 -12.58
CA ALA A 66 15.50 -4.66 -12.05
C ALA A 66 16.75 -4.50 -12.94
N LEU A 67 17.38 -5.60 -13.33
CA LEU A 67 18.57 -5.57 -14.19
C LEU A 67 18.26 -4.91 -15.53
N LYS A 68 17.13 -5.25 -16.15
CA LYS A 68 16.68 -4.68 -17.41
C LYS A 68 16.45 -3.17 -17.30
N ALA A 69 15.72 -2.71 -16.28
CA ALA A 69 15.48 -1.29 -16.04
C ALA A 69 16.81 -0.53 -15.76
N TRP A 70 17.68 -1.12 -14.94
CA TRP A 70 18.97 -0.53 -14.59
C TRP A 70 19.89 -0.37 -15.81
N GLN A 71 19.98 -1.40 -16.66
CA GLN A 71 20.76 -1.34 -17.91
C GLN A 71 20.20 -0.30 -18.88
N LYS A 72 18.88 -0.20 -19.02
CA LYS A 72 18.21 0.77 -19.89
C LYS A 72 18.53 2.21 -19.51
N VAL A 73 18.50 2.53 -18.21
CA VAL A 73 18.84 3.87 -17.72
C VAL A 73 20.33 4.16 -17.89
N ARG A 74 21.21 3.19 -17.67
CA ARG A 74 22.68 3.39 -17.80
C ARG A 74 23.17 3.46 -19.24
N SER A 75 22.50 2.80 -20.18
CA SER A 75 22.80 2.88 -21.61
C SER A 75 22.26 4.16 -22.26
N SER A 76 21.18 4.72 -21.71
CA SER A 76 20.60 6.01 -22.12
C SER A 76 21.41 7.17 -21.55
N SER A 77 22.56 7.47 -22.17
CA SER A 77 23.49 8.52 -21.76
C SER A 77 22.83 9.91 -21.58
N ARG A 78 22.97 10.51 -20.38
CA ARG A 78 22.99 11.95 -20.07
C ARG A 78 21.79 12.88 -20.37
N ASP A 79 20.63 12.40 -20.81
CA ASP A 79 19.44 13.26 -21.03
C ASP A 79 18.33 13.08 -19.96
N ALA A 80 18.72 12.75 -18.72
CA ALA A 80 17.81 12.46 -17.58
C ALA A 80 16.86 13.62 -17.20
N SER A 81 17.22 14.87 -17.50
CA SER A 81 16.39 16.04 -17.24
C SER A 81 15.13 16.17 -18.14
N LYS A 82 15.02 15.37 -19.21
CA LYS A 82 13.82 15.34 -20.05
C LYS A 82 12.78 14.30 -19.62
N LEU A 83 13.17 13.27 -18.88
CA LEU A 83 12.27 12.19 -18.50
C LEU A 83 11.23 12.66 -17.45
N ILE A 84 11.60 13.61 -16.59
CA ILE A 84 10.76 14.15 -15.51
C ILE A 84 9.55 14.98 -16.03
N ARG A 85 9.48 15.30 -17.32
CA ARG A 85 8.49 16.26 -17.88
C ARG A 85 7.28 15.67 -18.61
N GLY A 86 7.11 14.35 -18.66
CA GLY A 86 5.94 13.73 -19.30
C GLY A 86 5.50 12.52 -18.50
N GLN A 87 4.19 12.36 -18.34
CA GLN A 87 3.57 11.20 -17.71
C GLN A 87 4.14 9.90 -18.31
N ASP A 88 4.32 8.89 -17.43
CA ASP A 88 4.77 7.51 -17.72
C ASP A 88 6.27 7.17 -17.51
N ILE A 89 6.94 7.79 -16.52
CA ILE A 89 8.16 7.15 -15.98
C ILE A 89 7.73 6.03 -15.03
N LEU A 90 8.16 4.80 -15.36
CA LEU A 90 7.94 3.63 -14.53
C LEU A 90 8.75 3.73 -13.24
N PHE A 91 8.19 3.26 -12.12
CA PHE A 91 8.86 3.32 -10.81
C PHE A 91 10.27 2.73 -10.86
N ALA A 92 10.46 1.59 -11.56
CA ALA A 92 11.76 0.95 -11.68
C ALA A 92 12.80 1.83 -12.42
N GLU A 93 12.38 2.62 -13.40
CA GLU A 93 13.27 3.49 -14.18
C GLU A 93 13.66 4.72 -13.37
N ALA A 94 12.69 5.38 -12.72
CA ALA A 94 12.96 6.50 -11.83
C ALA A 94 13.89 6.10 -10.67
N THR A 95 13.68 4.89 -10.11
CA THR A 95 14.51 4.40 -9.01
C THR A 95 15.90 3.97 -9.49
N ALA A 96 16.03 3.48 -10.73
CA ALA A 96 17.31 3.11 -11.32
C ALA A 96 18.29 4.30 -11.47
N GLU A 97 17.78 5.53 -11.56
CA GLU A 97 18.61 6.74 -11.61
C GLU A 97 19.32 7.04 -10.28
N VAL A 98 18.68 6.71 -9.15
CA VAL A 98 19.17 7.07 -7.81
C VAL A 98 19.94 5.94 -7.12
N VAL A 99 19.69 4.68 -7.50
CA VAL A 99 20.37 3.50 -6.92
C VAL A 99 21.66 3.15 -7.65
N ASN A 100 22.61 2.56 -6.93
CA ASN A 100 23.95 2.29 -7.44
C ASN A 100 24.12 0.87 -7.97
N SER A 101 23.18 -0.03 -7.70
CA SER A 101 23.24 -1.42 -8.18
C SER A 101 21.87 -1.98 -8.57
N PRO A 102 21.82 -2.97 -9.50
CA PRO A 102 20.57 -3.67 -9.82
C PRO A 102 20.00 -4.45 -8.62
N ASN A 103 20.86 -4.86 -7.67
CA ASN A 103 20.42 -5.51 -6.43
C ASN A 103 19.70 -4.54 -5.49
N GLU A 104 20.14 -3.28 -5.40
CA GLU A 104 19.41 -2.23 -4.68
C GLU A 104 18.07 -1.96 -5.34
N LEU A 105 18.03 -1.85 -6.67
CA LEU A 105 16.79 -1.66 -7.41
C LEU A 105 15.79 -2.80 -7.20
N ALA A 106 16.27 -4.05 -7.21
CA ALA A 106 15.42 -5.23 -6.94
C ALA A 106 14.81 -5.18 -5.53
N LYS A 107 15.55 -4.70 -4.53
CA LYS A 107 15.04 -4.52 -3.15
C LYS A 107 13.96 -3.43 -3.08
N GLU A 108 14.15 -2.31 -3.76
CA GLU A 108 13.14 -1.24 -3.82
C GLU A 108 11.87 -1.70 -4.54
N ILE A 109 12.01 -2.41 -5.66
CA ILE A 109 10.88 -3.04 -6.37
C ILE A 109 10.14 -4.00 -5.45
N LEU A 110 10.87 -4.86 -4.73
CA LEU A 110 10.29 -5.79 -3.78
C LEU A 110 9.52 -5.07 -2.66
N ALA A 111 10.09 -3.99 -2.11
CA ALA A 111 9.47 -3.21 -1.05
C ALA A 111 8.10 -2.66 -1.48
N VAL A 112 7.99 -2.13 -2.70
CA VAL A 112 6.72 -1.64 -3.26
C VAL A 112 5.74 -2.77 -3.52
N LEU A 113 6.19 -3.90 -4.07
CA LEU A 113 5.34 -5.07 -4.31
C LEU A 113 4.74 -5.61 -3.01
N ILE A 114 5.55 -5.73 -1.96
CA ILE A 114 5.09 -6.19 -0.64
C ILE A 114 4.09 -5.18 -0.06
N ALA A 115 4.44 -3.90 -0.05
CA ALA A 115 3.59 -2.86 0.54
C ALA A 115 2.21 -2.77 -0.12
N GLY A 116 2.17 -2.96 -1.45
CA GLY A 116 0.97 -2.76 -2.23
C GLY A 116 0.08 -4.01 -2.39
N THR A 117 0.61 -5.22 -2.27
CA THR A 117 -0.15 -6.45 -2.59
C THR A 117 -1.26 -6.70 -1.56
N ASP A 118 -0.90 -6.94 -0.30
CA ASP A 118 -1.87 -7.35 0.72
C ASP A 118 -2.79 -6.19 1.12
N SER A 119 -2.24 -4.97 1.17
CA SER A 119 -3.02 -3.77 1.51
C SER A 119 -4.10 -3.49 0.47
N THR A 120 -3.76 -3.51 -0.82
CA THR A 120 -4.73 -3.30 -1.91
C THR A 120 -5.72 -4.47 -1.97
N GLY A 121 -5.23 -5.72 -1.83
CA GLY A 121 -6.08 -6.91 -1.82
C GLY A 121 -7.13 -6.88 -0.71
N SER A 122 -6.75 -6.43 0.49
CA SER A 122 -7.66 -6.24 1.62
C SER A 122 -8.73 -5.19 1.31
N VAL A 123 -8.34 -4.01 0.81
CA VAL A 123 -9.28 -2.94 0.45
C VAL A 123 -10.28 -3.41 -0.61
N LEU A 124 -9.81 -4.06 -1.67
CA LEU A 124 -10.69 -4.56 -2.73
C LEU A 124 -11.66 -5.61 -2.22
N SER A 125 -11.20 -6.50 -1.34
CA SER A 125 -12.04 -7.54 -0.74
C SER A 125 -13.16 -6.93 0.11
N PHE A 126 -12.85 -5.93 0.95
CA PHE A 126 -13.87 -5.21 1.71
C PHE A 126 -14.80 -4.37 0.82
N ALA A 127 -14.27 -3.73 -0.22
CA ALA A 127 -15.08 -2.97 -1.16
C ALA A 127 -16.13 -3.87 -1.85
N ILE A 128 -15.72 -5.02 -2.38
CA ILE A 128 -16.62 -5.99 -3.01
C ILE A 128 -17.65 -6.52 -1.99
N LEU A 129 -17.20 -6.85 -0.78
CA LEU A 129 -18.07 -7.32 0.30
C LEU A 129 -19.15 -6.28 0.65
N LEU A 130 -18.78 -5.00 0.73
CA LEU A 130 -19.72 -3.92 1.06
C LEU A 130 -20.68 -3.66 -0.11
N LEU A 131 -20.20 -3.65 -1.35
CA LEU A 131 -21.07 -3.55 -2.52
C LEU A 131 -22.10 -4.69 -2.58
N ALA A 132 -21.70 -5.91 -2.21
CA ALA A 132 -22.61 -7.05 -2.10
C ALA A 132 -23.66 -6.87 -0.98
N ARG A 133 -23.30 -6.22 0.14
CA ARG A 133 -24.23 -5.90 1.24
C ARG A 133 -25.16 -4.72 0.94
N TYR A 134 -24.75 -3.78 0.09
CA TYR A 134 -25.50 -2.57 -0.26
C TYR A 134 -25.84 -2.57 -1.77
N PRO A 135 -26.77 -3.43 -2.23
CA PRO A 135 -27.06 -3.59 -3.66
C PRO A 135 -27.61 -2.32 -4.32
N ALA A 136 -28.33 -1.47 -3.58
CA ALA A 136 -28.80 -0.18 -4.07
C ALA A 136 -27.62 0.76 -4.41
N LEU A 137 -26.61 0.83 -3.53
CA LEU A 137 -25.38 1.58 -3.78
C LEU A 137 -24.62 1.00 -4.97
N ALA A 138 -24.49 -0.33 -5.07
CA ALA A 138 -23.81 -0.97 -6.19
C ALA A 138 -24.50 -0.68 -7.54
N LYS A 139 -25.84 -0.68 -7.58
CA LYS A 139 -26.62 -0.34 -8.78
C LYS A 139 -26.41 1.11 -9.19
N GLU A 140 -26.42 2.02 -8.21
CA GLU A 140 -26.22 3.44 -8.45
C GLU A 140 -24.79 3.74 -8.92
N LEU A 141 -23.77 3.19 -8.26
CA LEU A 141 -22.38 3.33 -8.70
C LEU A 141 -22.16 2.76 -10.11
N ARG A 142 -22.75 1.60 -10.42
CA ARG A 142 -22.68 1.04 -11.77
C ARG A 142 -23.29 1.99 -12.80
N LYS A 143 -24.45 2.57 -12.51
CA LYS A 143 -25.10 3.55 -13.38
C LYS A 143 -24.18 4.75 -13.63
N GLN A 144 -23.63 5.35 -12.58
CA GLN A 144 -22.73 6.51 -12.70
C GLN A 144 -21.46 6.20 -13.48
N VAL A 145 -20.87 5.01 -13.29
CA VAL A 145 -19.70 4.56 -14.07
C VAL A 145 -20.05 4.41 -15.55
N LEU A 146 -21.19 3.80 -15.88
CA LEU A 146 -21.62 3.62 -17.28
C LEU A 146 -21.99 4.95 -17.95
N GLU A 147 -22.54 5.91 -17.21
CA GLU A 147 -22.82 7.26 -17.70
C GLU A 147 -21.52 8.05 -17.97
N ALA A 148 -20.51 7.88 -17.13
CA ALA A 148 -19.23 8.61 -17.26
C ALA A 148 -18.28 7.99 -18.29
N PHE A 149 -18.23 6.65 -18.37
CA PHE A 149 -17.23 5.91 -19.14
C PHE A 149 -17.84 5.01 -20.23
N GLY A 150 -19.14 5.07 -20.47
CA GLY A 150 -19.80 4.24 -21.48
C GLY A 150 -19.91 2.75 -21.11
N HIS A 151 -20.36 1.96 -22.07
CA HIS A 151 -20.63 0.52 -21.89
C HIS A 151 -19.49 -0.39 -22.36
N ASP A 152 -18.49 0.18 -23.02
CA ASP A 152 -17.39 -0.55 -23.64
C ASP A 152 -16.08 -0.39 -22.85
N ALA A 153 -15.12 -1.29 -23.09
CA ALA A 153 -13.82 -1.23 -22.41
C ALA A 153 -12.98 -0.02 -22.85
N GLN A 154 -13.33 0.58 -23.99
CA GLN A 154 -12.68 1.73 -24.59
C GLN A 154 -12.85 2.99 -23.74
N GLY A 155 -14.00 3.19 -23.10
CA GLY A 155 -14.18 4.33 -22.21
C GLY A 155 -13.44 4.21 -20.86
N LEU A 156 -12.97 3.02 -20.49
CA LEU A 156 -12.06 2.80 -19.34
C LEU A 156 -10.58 2.98 -19.69
N ALA A 157 -10.25 3.35 -20.93
CA ALA A 157 -8.85 3.54 -21.34
C ALA A 157 -8.17 4.72 -20.63
N ASP A 158 -8.93 5.72 -20.17
CA ASP A 158 -8.40 6.84 -19.40
C ASP A 158 -8.38 6.52 -17.89
N LEU A 159 -7.30 5.88 -17.45
CA LEU A 159 -7.02 5.62 -16.03
C LEU A 159 -6.93 6.93 -15.21
N SER A 160 -6.57 8.05 -15.83
CA SER A 160 -6.46 9.33 -15.14
C SER A 160 -7.84 9.88 -14.79
N ALA A 161 -8.83 9.74 -15.67
CA ALA A 161 -10.23 10.06 -15.39
C ALA A 161 -10.81 9.13 -14.33
N LEU A 162 -10.53 7.83 -14.40
CA LEU A 162 -10.98 6.86 -13.39
C LEU A 162 -10.43 7.20 -12.00
N SER A 163 -9.16 7.59 -11.92
CA SER A 163 -8.52 7.98 -10.66
C SER A 163 -9.15 9.21 -10.01
N LYS A 164 -9.85 10.04 -10.79
CA LYS A 164 -10.52 11.29 -10.35
C LYS A 164 -12.03 11.13 -10.19
N PHE A 165 -12.57 9.94 -10.44
CA PHE A 165 -14.00 9.71 -10.39
C PHE A 165 -14.49 9.63 -8.94
N GLU A 166 -15.07 10.74 -8.48
CA GLU A 166 -15.45 10.98 -7.09
C GLU A 166 -16.27 9.84 -6.45
N PRO A 167 -17.28 9.24 -7.12
CA PRO A 167 -18.07 8.17 -6.50
C PRO A 167 -17.24 6.94 -6.11
N LEU A 168 -16.26 6.57 -6.95
CA LEU A 168 -15.35 5.47 -6.63
C LEU A 168 -14.32 5.88 -5.56
N GLN A 169 -13.82 7.11 -5.59
CA GLN A 169 -12.95 7.61 -4.52
C GLN A 169 -13.67 7.58 -3.16
N ASN A 170 -14.91 8.06 -3.10
CA ASN A 170 -15.73 8.08 -1.90
C ASN A 170 -15.98 6.66 -1.35
N LEU A 171 -16.21 5.68 -2.24
CA LEU A 171 -16.29 4.27 -1.86
C LEU A 171 -14.99 3.79 -1.22
N ILE A 172 -13.85 4.01 -1.89
CA ILE A 172 -12.54 3.54 -1.42
C ILE A 172 -12.12 4.24 -0.12
N HIS A 173 -12.36 5.54 0.02
CA HIS A 173 -12.10 6.30 1.25
C HIS A 173 -12.91 5.76 2.42
N GLU A 174 -14.20 5.46 2.22
CA GLU A 174 -15.03 4.91 3.29
C GLU A 174 -14.65 3.46 3.65
N VAL A 175 -14.22 2.66 2.67
CA VAL A 175 -13.63 1.34 2.91
C VAL A 175 -12.36 1.46 3.75
N LEU A 176 -11.43 2.35 3.39
CA LEU A 176 -10.19 2.59 4.12
C LEU A 176 -10.44 3.12 5.54
N ARG A 177 -11.50 3.92 5.72
CA ARG A 177 -11.88 4.45 7.03
C ARG A 177 -12.31 3.32 7.96
N LEU A 178 -13.25 2.48 7.52
CA LEU A 178 -13.77 1.39 8.34
C LEU A 178 -12.82 0.18 8.40
N TYR A 179 -12.17 -0.17 7.31
CA TYR A 179 -11.35 -1.37 7.19
C TYR A 179 -9.93 -1.02 6.74
N PRO A 180 -9.16 -0.26 7.55
CA PRO A 180 -7.79 0.10 7.21
C PRO A 180 -6.92 -1.17 7.19
N PRO A 181 -6.12 -1.41 6.14
CA PRO A 181 -5.22 -2.56 6.08
C PRO A 181 -4.20 -2.62 7.23
N ILE A 182 -3.80 -1.46 7.76
CA ILE A 182 -2.92 -1.33 8.91
C ILE A 182 -3.69 -0.65 10.05
N PRO A 183 -4.37 -1.42 10.93
CA PRO A 183 -5.26 -0.88 11.97
C PRO A 183 -4.54 -0.38 13.22
N LEU A 184 -3.29 -0.79 13.44
CA LEU A 184 -2.46 -0.46 14.59
C LEU A 184 -1.05 -0.09 14.10
N SER A 185 -0.52 1.03 14.56
CA SER A 185 0.80 1.54 14.20
C SER A 185 1.61 1.89 15.44
N PHE A 186 2.93 1.70 15.35
CA PHE A 186 3.86 1.95 16.44
C PHE A 186 4.96 2.93 16.02
N ARG A 187 5.46 3.72 16.97
CA ARG A 187 6.62 4.60 16.84
C ARG A 187 7.48 4.50 18.09
N VAL A 188 8.79 4.52 17.95
CA VAL A 188 9.72 4.55 19.10
C VAL A 188 10.30 5.95 19.23
N ALA A 189 10.25 6.49 20.44
CA ALA A 189 10.80 7.81 20.74
C ALA A 189 12.34 7.80 20.61
N LYS A 190 12.87 8.52 19.61
CA LYS A 190 14.33 8.66 19.42
C LYS A 190 14.98 9.53 20.50
N GLN A 191 14.20 10.44 21.09
CA GLN A 191 14.58 11.31 22.19
C GLN A 191 13.37 11.52 23.09
N THR A 192 13.60 11.88 24.35
CA THR A 192 12.50 12.24 25.26
C THR A 192 11.77 13.45 24.70
N CYS A 193 10.44 13.33 24.55
CA CYS A 193 9.59 14.39 24.06
C CYS A 193 8.32 14.49 24.90
N VAL A 194 7.62 15.62 24.78
CA VAL A 194 6.35 15.86 25.45
C VAL A 194 5.26 15.91 24.39
N LEU A 195 4.30 15.00 24.48
CA LEU A 195 3.08 15.06 23.68
C LEU A 195 2.14 16.09 24.33
N PRO A 196 1.44 16.90 23.53
CA PRO A 196 0.58 17.96 24.06
C PRO A 196 -0.62 17.43 24.87
N ARG A 197 -1.05 16.19 24.58
CA ARG A 197 -2.16 15.50 25.24
C ARG A 197 -1.83 14.00 25.36
N GLY A 198 -2.39 13.33 26.35
CA GLY A 198 -2.23 11.88 26.58
C GLY A 198 -2.07 11.45 28.04
N ALA A 199 -1.92 12.40 28.97
CA ALA A 199 -1.85 12.16 30.41
C ALA A 199 -3.13 12.62 31.13
N GLY A 200 -3.23 12.30 32.42
CA GLY A 200 -4.37 12.62 33.28
C GLY A 200 -5.60 11.73 33.02
N THR A 201 -6.59 11.79 33.91
CA THR A 201 -7.82 10.98 33.80
C THR A 201 -8.68 11.37 32.59
N SER A 202 -8.55 12.61 32.11
CA SER A 202 -9.22 13.12 30.91
C SER A 202 -8.42 12.93 29.62
N GLY A 203 -7.15 12.52 29.69
CA GLY A 203 -6.26 12.41 28.53
C GLY A 203 -5.85 13.75 27.91
N THR A 204 -6.17 14.89 28.54
CA THR A 204 -5.90 16.24 27.99
C THR A 204 -4.58 16.83 28.46
N GLU A 205 -3.94 16.23 29.46
CA GLU A 205 -2.69 16.77 30.01
C GLU A 205 -1.49 16.32 29.18
N PRO A 206 -0.39 17.11 29.19
CA PRO A 206 0.83 16.74 28.49
C PRO A 206 1.40 15.40 28.98
N PHE A 207 1.81 14.56 28.04
CA PHE A 207 2.40 13.25 28.34
C PHE A 207 3.88 13.24 27.99
N VAL A 208 4.74 12.89 28.94
CA VAL A 208 6.19 12.75 28.70
C VAL A 208 6.46 11.36 28.16
N LEU A 209 6.90 11.28 26.90
CA LEU A 209 7.35 10.06 26.24
C LEU A 209 8.88 10.02 26.30
N LYS A 210 9.43 9.08 27.06
CA LYS A 210 10.88 8.95 27.25
C LYS A 210 11.55 8.32 26.04
N LYS A 211 12.83 8.64 25.83
CA LYS A 211 13.66 7.98 24.82
C LYS A 211 13.57 6.44 24.96
N GLY A 212 13.29 5.77 23.86
CA GLY A 212 13.15 4.32 23.80
C GLY A 212 11.74 3.79 24.08
N GLU A 213 10.81 4.63 24.57
CA GLU A 213 9.42 4.21 24.75
C GLU A 213 8.69 4.10 23.40
N THR A 214 7.78 3.12 23.32
CA THR A 214 6.96 2.86 22.14
C THR A 214 5.59 3.51 22.30
N LEU A 215 5.25 4.39 21.36
CA LEU A 215 3.91 4.93 21.18
C LEU A 215 3.13 4.04 20.20
N ALA A 216 1.98 3.52 20.64
CA ALA A 216 1.04 2.80 19.78
C ALA A 216 -0.20 3.66 19.53
N PHE A 217 -0.72 3.66 18.30
CA PHE A 217 -1.99 4.31 17.97
C PHE A 217 -2.78 3.46 16.99
N SER A 218 -4.11 3.43 17.16
CA SER A 218 -5.00 2.66 16.31
C SER A 218 -5.78 3.57 15.36
N THR A 219 -5.45 3.51 14.08
CA THR A 219 -6.21 4.14 13.00
C THR A 219 -7.63 3.58 12.95
N TYR A 220 -7.80 2.29 13.19
CA TYR A 220 -9.11 1.63 13.24
C TYR A 220 -10.05 2.25 14.28
N VAL A 221 -9.54 2.54 15.48
CA VAL A 221 -10.31 3.20 16.56
C VAL A 221 -10.51 4.67 16.24
N LEU A 222 -9.47 5.38 15.82
CA LEU A 222 -9.54 6.80 15.48
C LEU A 222 -10.58 7.09 14.39
N HIS A 223 -10.70 6.20 13.40
CA HIS A 223 -11.67 6.32 12.32
C HIS A 223 -13.12 6.01 12.73
N ARG A 224 -13.35 5.51 13.95
CA ARG A 224 -14.67 5.18 14.51
C ARG A 224 -15.08 6.05 15.69
N ARG A 225 -14.25 7.03 16.03
CA ARG A 225 -14.51 7.97 17.10
C ARG A 225 -15.69 8.87 16.74
N GLU A 226 -16.77 8.77 17.51
CA GLU A 226 -17.99 9.57 17.29
C GLU A 226 -17.74 11.07 17.44
N ASP A 227 -16.79 11.48 18.27
CA ASP A 227 -16.42 12.88 18.46
C ASP A 227 -15.72 13.49 17.25
N ILE A 228 -15.21 12.66 16.33
CA ILE A 228 -14.57 13.08 15.08
C ILE A 228 -15.52 12.84 13.88
N TRP A 229 -16.18 11.68 13.84
CA TRP A 229 -16.91 11.20 12.67
C TRP A 229 -18.44 11.29 12.79
N GLY A 230 -18.96 11.72 13.94
CA GLY A 230 -20.38 11.80 14.23
C GLY A 230 -20.95 10.50 14.80
N LYS A 231 -22.25 10.52 15.16
CA LYS A 231 -22.95 9.36 15.76
C LYS A 231 -23.00 8.13 14.87
N ASP A 232 -22.86 8.34 13.57
CA ASP A 232 -22.85 7.29 12.56
C ASP A 232 -21.42 6.84 12.18
N ALA A 233 -20.42 7.08 13.05
CA ALA A 233 -19.02 6.72 12.79
C ALA A 233 -18.82 5.23 12.47
N ASN A 234 -19.69 4.35 12.94
CA ASN A 234 -19.61 2.91 12.66
C ASN A 234 -20.37 2.48 11.40
N GLU A 235 -21.13 3.39 10.78
CA GLU A 235 -21.91 3.11 9.58
C GLU A 235 -21.07 3.28 8.31
N PHE A 236 -21.34 2.44 7.32
CA PHE A 236 -20.74 2.57 5.99
C PHE A 236 -21.54 3.56 5.16
N ARG A 237 -21.01 4.77 4.99
CA ARG A 237 -21.65 5.85 4.23
C ARG A 237 -20.66 6.57 3.32
N PRO A 238 -20.43 6.08 2.09
CA PRO A 238 -19.53 6.71 1.11
C PRO A 238 -19.86 8.18 0.84
N ASP A 239 -21.14 8.54 0.85
CA ASP A 239 -21.61 9.91 0.59
C ASP A 239 -21.10 10.95 1.61
N ARG A 240 -20.56 10.52 2.75
CA ARG A 240 -19.89 11.39 3.73
C ARG A 240 -18.77 12.22 3.11
N TRP A 241 -18.12 11.69 2.08
CA TRP A 241 -16.96 12.30 1.45
C TRP A 241 -17.31 13.37 0.40
N ARG A 242 -18.59 13.53 0.01
CA ARG A 242 -19.07 14.48 -1.01
C ARG A 242 -18.94 15.96 -0.64
N ASN A 243 -19.01 16.30 0.65
CA ASN A 243 -19.05 17.68 1.15
C ASN A 243 -18.04 17.91 2.28
N GLN A 244 -16.77 17.57 2.06
CA GLN A 244 -15.75 17.67 3.10
C GLN A 244 -15.44 19.13 3.49
N SER A 245 -16.18 19.66 4.44
CA SER A 245 -15.63 20.51 5.49
C SER A 245 -15.43 19.64 6.73
N ILE A 246 -14.43 18.75 6.71
CA ILE A 246 -13.99 18.09 7.95
C ILE A 246 -13.35 19.18 8.79
N GLN A 247 -14.14 19.81 9.66
CA GLN A 247 -13.61 20.72 10.67
C GLN A 247 -12.86 19.86 11.68
N PHE A 248 -11.54 19.77 11.54
CA PHE A 248 -10.70 19.33 12.64
C PHE A 248 -10.94 20.32 13.78
N GLY A 249 -11.69 19.89 14.79
CA GLY A 249 -12.11 20.73 15.91
C GLY A 249 -10.90 21.31 16.64
N GLY A 250 -10.50 22.51 16.24
CA GLY A 250 -9.60 23.38 16.98
C GLY A 250 -10.38 24.15 18.02
N ARG A 251 -10.38 23.64 19.26
CA ARG A 251 -10.50 24.44 20.48
C ARG A 251 -9.44 23.99 21.46
#